data_AF-A0A3M1Y3C1-F1
#
_entry.id   AF-A0A3M1Y3C1-F1
#
_cell.length_a   1.000
_cell.length_b   1.000
_cell.length_c   1.000
_cell.angle_alpha   90.00
_cell.angle_beta   90.00
_cell.angle_gamma   90.00
#
_symmetry.space_group_name_H-M   'P 1'
#
loop_
_entity.id
_entity.type
_entity.pdbx_description
1 polymer ?
#
loop_
_entity_poly.entity_id
_entity_poly.type
_entity_poly.pdbx_seq_one_letter_code
_entity_poly.pdbx_strand_id
1 'polypeptide(L)'
;MRILNGHLYPDEAPECRLLNRSFRFGDGLFETIRIYRGRPLFLDAHLHRLQQGMALLQIHPEAPDWEAKIRASIQQLLAHNQIDRHGKLRLHVYRDGEGAYTPMSDTAAYVMEAYALKEDFFASDVPLRLTDYRELLLQPGPLAAVKTANALPYVLAGRYARQQGYDDALLYSGPQVAESSRANLFVVQQQRVFTPPLSAGCLDGIMRRQVIDLCERLRIPCQEKGLKARD
;
A
#
# COMPACT_ATOMS: atom_id res chain seq x y z
N MET A 1 6.50 14.15 14.63
CA MET A 1 6.05 15.16 13.64
C MET A 1 5.44 14.47 12.44
N ARG A 2 4.59 15.21 11.72
CA ARG A 2 4.02 14.85 10.42
C ARG A 2 4.28 15.97 9.42
N ILE A 3 4.15 15.67 8.12
CA ILE A 3 4.14 16.69 7.06
C ILE A 3 2.76 16.75 6.43
N LEU A 4 2.23 17.96 6.23
CA LEU A 4 1.05 18.23 5.41
C LEU A 4 1.44 19.27 4.36
N ASN A 5 1.32 18.90 3.08
CA ASN A 5 1.66 19.77 1.94
C ASN A 5 3.04 20.45 2.06
N GLY A 6 4.05 19.75 2.58
CA GLY A 6 5.43 20.24 2.73
C GLY A 6 5.71 20.96 4.04
N HIS A 7 4.70 21.22 4.86
CA HIS A 7 4.86 21.88 6.16
C HIS A 7 4.88 20.85 7.30
N LEU A 8 5.81 21.04 8.24
CA LEU A 8 5.94 20.19 9.43
C LEU A 8 4.94 20.59 10.52
N TYR A 9 4.27 19.60 11.10
CA TYR A 9 3.34 19.77 12.20
C TYR A 9 3.65 18.80 13.35
N PRO A 10 3.42 19.21 14.61
CA PRO A 10 3.38 18.30 15.77
C PRO A 10 2.34 17.19 15.58
N ASP A 11 2.55 16.04 16.24
CA ASP A 11 1.65 14.89 16.11
C ASP A 11 0.23 15.17 16.65
N GLU A 12 0.13 16.10 17.60
CA GLU A 12 -1.12 16.57 18.21
C GLU A 12 -1.77 17.74 17.47
N ALA A 13 -1.23 18.17 16.32
CA ALA A 13 -1.79 19.31 15.58
C ALA A 13 -3.24 19.03 15.13
N PRO A 14 -4.23 19.84 15.58
CA PRO A 14 -5.65 19.56 15.39
C PRO A 14 -6.18 19.80 13.96
N GLU A 15 -5.34 20.31 13.05
CA GLU A 15 -5.79 20.94 11.79
C GLU A 15 -5.38 20.19 10.51
N CYS A 16 -5.08 18.90 10.58
CA CYS A 16 -5.05 18.11 9.36
C CYS A 16 -6.49 18.00 8.86
N ARG A 17 -6.96 19.00 8.06
CA ARG A 17 -8.35 19.21 7.59
C ARG A 17 -9.14 17.91 7.64
N LEU A 18 -9.81 17.68 8.78
CA LEU A 18 -10.43 16.38 9.11
C LEU A 18 -11.47 15.98 8.07
N LEU A 19 -12.01 16.97 7.37
CA LEU A 19 -13.08 16.85 6.40
C LEU A 19 -12.58 16.83 4.93
N ASN A 20 -11.39 16.31 4.67
CA ASN A 20 -10.90 16.13 3.30
C ASN A 20 -11.65 15.02 2.53
N ARG A 21 -11.49 15.02 1.19
CA ARG A 21 -12.20 14.07 0.32
C ARG A 21 -11.80 12.61 0.51
N SER A 22 -10.55 12.33 0.91
CA SER A 22 -10.16 10.95 1.26
C SER A 22 -10.91 10.45 2.49
N PHE A 23 -11.15 11.29 3.48
CA PHE A 23 -11.95 10.93 4.65
C PHE A 23 -13.44 10.74 4.29
N ARG A 24 -13.99 11.65 3.46
CA ARG A 24 -15.42 11.62 3.08
C ARG A 24 -15.77 10.49 2.11
N PHE A 25 -14.89 10.18 1.16
CA PHE A 25 -15.21 9.36 -0.01
C PHE A 25 -14.16 8.28 -0.34
N GLY A 26 -13.04 8.22 0.37
CA GLY A 26 -11.90 7.41 -0.05
C GLY A 26 -11.23 7.91 -1.34
N ASP A 27 -11.43 9.18 -1.71
CA ASP A 27 -10.86 9.84 -2.90
C ASP A 27 -9.37 10.16 -2.69
N GLY A 28 -8.56 9.10 -2.65
CA GLY A 28 -7.13 9.18 -2.39
C GLY A 28 -6.43 7.82 -2.49
N LEU A 29 -5.12 7.87 -2.28
CA LEU A 29 -4.16 6.80 -2.39
C LEU A 29 -3.22 6.86 -1.19
N PHE A 30 -2.56 5.74 -0.88
CA PHE A 30 -1.51 5.75 0.12
C PHE A 30 -0.42 4.74 -0.17
N GLU A 31 0.77 5.04 0.32
CA GLU A 31 1.93 4.17 0.30
C GLU A 31 2.39 3.86 1.72
N THR A 32 2.96 2.67 1.88
CA THR A 32 3.61 2.23 3.12
C THR A 32 4.99 1.74 2.76
N ILE A 33 6.00 2.46 3.22
CA ILE A 33 7.39 2.34 2.78
C ILE A 33 8.24 1.96 3.99
N ARG A 34 9.01 0.89 3.87
CA ARG A 34 9.97 0.47 4.89
C ARG A 34 11.17 1.41 4.85
N ILE A 35 11.56 1.93 6.00
CA ILE A 35 12.85 2.61 6.18
C ILE A 35 13.84 1.58 6.73
N TYR A 36 14.97 1.43 6.05
CA TYR A 36 16.05 0.54 6.41
C TYR A 36 17.39 1.28 6.35
N ARG A 37 18.13 1.24 7.47
CA ARG A 37 19.39 2.00 7.65
C ARG A 37 19.23 3.47 7.23
N GLY A 38 18.13 4.09 7.66
CA GLY A 38 17.81 5.50 7.42
C GLY A 38 17.36 5.82 6.00
N ARG A 39 17.14 4.81 5.14
CA ARG A 39 16.76 5.01 3.74
C ARG A 39 15.42 4.34 3.42
N PRO A 40 14.52 5.02 2.68
CA PRO A 40 13.30 4.40 2.19
C PRO A 40 13.63 3.34 1.13
N LEU A 41 13.20 2.10 1.36
CA LEU A 41 13.39 1.01 0.41
C LEU A 41 12.45 1.15 -0.78
N PHE A 42 12.98 0.90 -1.98
CA PHE A 42 12.22 0.90 -3.24
C PHE A 42 11.39 2.17 -3.47
N LEU A 43 11.88 3.33 -3.00
CA LEU A 43 11.13 4.59 -3.05
C LEU A 43 10.63 4.91 -4.46
N ASP A 44 11.47 4.73 -5.48
CA ASP A 44 11.09 5.01 -6.87
C ASP A 44 9.92 4.15 -7.32
N ALA A 45 9.89 2.87 -6.94
CA ALA A 45 8.79 1.96 -7.27
C ALA A 45 7.49 2.34 -6.53
N HIS A 46 7.60 2.76 -5.27
CA HIS A 46 6.46 3.27 -4.50
C HIS A 46 5.89 4.57 -5.11
N LEU A 47 6.74 5.54 -5.46
CA LEU A 47 6.32 6.80 -6.06
C LEU A 47 5.73 6.59 -7.46
N HIS A 48 6.30 5.66 -8.24
CA HIS A 48 5.76 5.30 -9.54
C HIS A 48 4.36 4.71 -9.43
N ARG A 49 4.13 3.75 -8.51
CA ARG A 49 2.79 3.18 -8.29
C ARG A 49 1.79 4.24 -7.80
N LEU A 50 2.23 5.15 -6.94
CA LEU A 50 1.42 6.28 -6.48
C LEU A 50 1.01 7.18 -7.64
N GLN A 51 1.95 7.55 -8.52
CA GLN A 51 1.69 8.35 -9.73
C GLN A 51 0.73 7.64 -10.69
N GLN A 52 0.87 6.32 -10.88
CA GLN A 52 -0.08 5.52 -11.68
C GLN A 52 -1.50 5.59 -11.08
N GLY A 53 -1.61 5.49 -9.76
CA GLY A 53 -2.88 5.68 -9.05
C GLY A 53 -3.44 7.08 -9.21
N MET A 54 -2.61 8.11 -9.08
CA MET A 54 -3.02 9.51 -9.26
C MET A 54 -3.56 9.75 -10.67
N ALA A 55 -2.86 9.24 -11.68
CA ALA A 55 -3.31 9.34 -13.07
C ALA A 55 -4.65 8.62 -13.30
N LEU A 56 -4.83 7.42 -12.73
CA LEU A 56 -6.08 6.66 -12.83
C LEU A 56 -7.25 7.39 -12.17
N LEU A 57 -7.01 8.05 -11.04
CA LEU A 57 -8.01 8.85 -10.34
C LEU A 57 -8.14 10.26 -10.94
N GLN A 58 -7.32 10.65 -11.92
CA GLN A 58 -7.27 12.04 -12.43
C GLN A 58 -7.02 13.05 -11.29
N ILE A 59 -6.08 12.72 -10.40
CA ILE A 59 -5.59 13.63 -9.36
C ILE A 59 -4.27 14.22 -9.88
N HIS A 60 -4.19 15.54 -9.95
CA HIS A 60 -3.06 16.26 -10.53
C HIS A 60 -2.19 16.88 -9.44
N PRO A 61 -0.85 16.73 -9.52
CA PRO A 61 0.04 17.47 -8.63
C PRO A 61 -0.11 18.98 -8.85
N GLU A 62 0.07 19.77 -7.78
CA GLU A 62 0.01 21.24 -7.85
C GLU A 62 1.11 21.84 -8.76
N ALA A 63 2.27 21.16 -8.86
CA ALA A 63 3.41 21.65 -9.62
C ALA A 63 4.22 20.51 -10.29
N PRO A 64 4.95 20.80 -11.38
CA PRO A 64 5.75 19.79 -12.11
C PRO A 64 6.87 19.16 -11.27
N ASP A 65 7.38 19.87 -10.27
CA ASP A 65 8.46 19.43 -9.37
C ASP A 65 7.96 18.62 -8.17
N TRP A 66 6.70 18.18 -8.19
CA TRP A 66 6.04 17.43 -7.11
C TRP A 66 6.87 16.27 -6.56
N GLU A 67 7.44 15.44 -7.42
CA GLU A 67 8.20 14.28 -6.97
C GLU A 67 9.45 14.69 -6.18
N ALA A 68 10.15 15.74 -6.62
CA ALA A 68 11.29 16.30 -5.90
C ALA A 68 10.87 16.84 -4.53
N LYS A 69 9.73 17.55 -4.46
CA LYS A 69 9.15 18.04 -3.18
C LYS A 69 8.78 16.90 -2.23
N ILE A 70 8.21 15.82 -2.74
CA ILE A 70 7.88 14.63 -1.96
C ILE A 70 9.15 13.98 -1.40
N ARG A 71 10.20 13.82 -2.21
CA ARG A 71 11.49 13.28 -1.76
C ARG A 71 12.15 14.15 -0.69
N ALA A 72 12.16 15.47 -0.89
CA ALA A 72 12.67 16.42 0.09
C ALA A 72 11.88 16.35 1.42
N SER A 73 10.54 16.27 1.34
CA SER A 73 9.66 16.13 2.50
C SER A 73 9.94 14.84 3.27
N ILE A 74 10.17 13.72 2.57
CA ILE A 74 10.57 12.46 3.20
C ILE A 74 11.88 12.62 3.97
N GLN A 75 12.91 13.21 3.35
CA GLN A 75 14.20 13.44 4.01
C GLN A 75 14.06 14.32 5.24
N GLN A 76 13.33 15.43 5.12
CA GLN A 76 13.04 16.36 6.22
C GLN A 76 12.31 15.64 7.37
N LEU A 77 11.30 14.82 7.08
CA LEU A 77 10.53 14.10 8.08
C LEU A 77 11.36 13.04 8.80
N LEU A 78 12.17 12.26 8.08
CA LEU A 78 13.04 11.25 8.68
C LEU A 78 14.10 11.88 9.59
N ALA A 79 14.70 12.99 9.16
CA ALA A 79 15.67 13.73 9.96
C ALA A 79 15.03 14.28 11.25
N HIS A 80 13.85 14.91 11.13
CA HIS A 80 13.17 15.51 12.27
C HIS A 80 12.66 14.46 13.28
N ASN A 81 12.16 13.33 12.80
CA ASN A 81 11.72 12.21 13.65
C ASN A 81 12.88 11.30 14.09
N GLN A 82 14.13 11.64 13.76
CA GLN A 82 15.35 10.88 14.14
C GLN A 82 15.31 9.41 13.70
N ILE A 83 14.79 9.15 12.50
CA ILE A 83 14.68 7.79 11.93
C ILE A 83 15.92 7.53 11.06
N ASP A 84 17.03 7.22 11.71
CA ASP A 84 18.34 6.95 11.09
C ASP A 84 18.61 5.45 10.85
N ARG A 85 17.79 4.57 11.46
CA ARG A 85 17.90 3.12 11.33
C ARG A 85 16.66 2.50 10.69
N HIS A 86 15.76 1.95 11.49
CA HIS A 86 14.61 1.20 11.03
C HIS A 86 13.35 2.01 11.30
N GLY A 87 12.47 2.03 10.32
CA GLY A 87 11.21 2.75 10.45
C GLY A 87 10.20 2.36 9.40
N LYS A 88 9.07 3.03 9.45
CA LYS A 88 8.04 2.98 8.42
C LYS A 88 7.60 4.40 8.14
N LEU A 89 7.51 4.71 6.86
CA LEU A 89 6.93 5.92 6.33
C LEU A 89 5.57 5.58 5.72
N ARG A 90 4.57 6.40 5.99
CA ARG A 90 3.28 6.34 5.34
C ARG A 90 3.02 7.68 4.66
N LEU A 91 2.78 7.62 3.35
CA LEU A 91 2.45 8.77 2.50
C LEU A 91 1.02 8.59 2.01
N HIS A 92 0.14 9.53 2.29
CA HIS A 92 -1.20 9.57 1.70
C HIS A 92 -1.29 10.75 0.76
N VAL A 93 -1.86 10.54 -0.41
CA VAL A 93 -2.19 11.59 -1.39
C VAL A 93 -3.68 11.53 -1.65
N TYR A 94 -4.34 12.66 -1.67
CA TYR A 94 -5.78 12.73 -1.89
C TYR A 94 -6.14 13.94 -2.74
N ARG A 95 -7.33 13.90 -3.34
CA ARG A 95 -7.87 15.06 -4.06
C ARG A 95 -8.26 16.13 -3.05
N ASP A 96 -7.66 17.31 -3.16
CA ASP A 96 -8.02 18.46 -2.35
C ASP A 96 -9.31 19.13 -2.87
N GLY A 97 -9.89 19.98 -2.02
CA GLY A 97 -11.06 20.78 -2.36
C GLY A 97 -12.39 20.19 -1.90
N GLU A 98 -13.43 20.98 -2.14
CA GLU A 98 -14.80 20.71 -1.70
C GLU A 98 -15.62 19.97 -2.78
N GLY A 99 -16.93 19.86 -2.51
CA GLY A 99 -17.90 19.19 -3.38
C GLY A 99 -18.40 17.87 -2.79
N ALA A 100 -19.47 17.35 -3.39
CA ALA A 100 -20.00 16.03 -3.08
C ALA A 100 -19.20 14.95 -3.83
N TYR A 101 -19.88 13.99 -4.46
CA TYR A 101 -19.22 12.98 -5.29
C TYR A 101 -18.44 13.61 -6.45
N THR A 102 -18.96 14.68 -7.07
CA THR A 102 -18.22 15.47 -8.06
C THR A 102 -17.30 16.47 -7.35
N PRO A 103 -15.97 16.40 -7.57
CA PRO A 103 -15.04 17.36 -7.00
C PRO A 103 -15.13 18.73 -7.69
N MET A 104 -14.78 19.78 -6.95
CA MET A 104 -14.60 21.13 -7.52
C MET A 104 -13.16 21.42 -7.95
N SER A 105 -12.21 20.54 -7.60
CA SER A 105 -10.79 20.64 -7.93
C SER A 105 -10.21 19.24 -8.06
N ASP A 106 -9.27 19.07 -8.98
CA ASP A 106 -8.54 17.82 -9.18
C ASP A 106 -7.12 17.86 -8.59
N THR A 107 -6.80 18.89 -7.83
CA THR A 107 -5.46 19.12 -7.26
C THR A 107 -5.15 18.13 -6.14
N ALA A 108 -3.92 17.65 -6.06
CA ALA A 108 -3.44 16.78 -4.98
C ALA A 108 -3.10 17.57 -3.71
N ALA A 109 -3.47 17.01 -2.56
CA ALA A 109 -2.84 17.29 -1.27
C ALA A 109 -2.25 16.00 -0.70
N TYR A 110 -1.34 16.12 0.26
CA TYR A 110 -0.70 14.95 0.87
C TYR A 110 -0.37 15.15 2.35
N VAL A 111 -0.38 14.01 3.05
CA VAL A 111 0.11 13.91 4.42
C VAL A 111 1.12 12.76 4.52
N MET A 112 2.18 13.00 5.29
CA MET A 112 3.19 11.99 5.60
C MET A 112 3.38 11.85 7.10
N GLU A 113 3.51 10.61 7.53
CA GLU A 113 3.93 10.24 8.88
C GLU A 113 5.04 9.21 8.80
N ALA A 114 5.99 9.30 9.72
CA ALA A 114 7.07 8.33 9.81
C ALA A 114 7.34 8.01 11.27
N TYR A 115 7.54 6.72 11.56
CA TYR A 115 7.80 6.24 12.91
C TYR A 115 8.94 5.23 12.92
N ALA A 116 9.74 5.28 13.98
CA ALA A 116 10.79 4.31 14.21
C ALA A 116 10.20 2.93 14.49
N LEU A 117 10.88 1.90 14.02
CA LEU A 117 10.57 0.50 14.32
C LEU A 117 11.71 -0.07 15.17
N LYS A 118 11.35 -0.76 16.25
CA LYS A 118 12.32 -1.36 17.18
C LYS A 118 13.11 -2.50 16.56
N GLU A 119 12.49 -3.20 15.61
CA GLU A 119 13.01 -4.42 15.03
C GLU A 119 13.52 -4.22 13.60
N ASP A 120 14.63 -4.88 13.30
CA ASP A 120 15.21 -4.98 11.95
C ASP A 120 14.62 -6.12 11.13
N PHE A 121 13.37 -6.49 11.42
CA PHE A 121 12.83 -7.72 10.90
C PHE A 121 12.18 -7.53 9.53
N PHE A 122 12.44 -8.49 8.64
CA PHE A 122 11.86 -8.57 7.29
C PHE A 122 11.07 -9.86 7.06
N ALA A 123 11.30 -10.91 7.86
CA ALA A 123 10.75 -12.23 7.61
C ALA A 123 10.57 -13.01 8.91
N SER A 124 9.34 -13.44 9.19
CA SER A 124 9.01 -14.28 10.35
C SER A 124 9.14 -15.75 10.04
N ASP A 125 9.85 -16.47 10.91
CA ASP A 125 9.85 -17.94 10.92
C ASP A 125 8.59 -18.51 11.58
N VAL A 126 7.74 -17.66 12.16
CA VAL A 126 6.45 -18.07 12.74
C VAL A 126 5.43 -18.23 11.61
N PRO A 127 4.95 -19.46 11.33
CA PRO A 127 3.93 -19.67 10.32
C PRO A 127 2.63 -18.96 10.71
N LEU A 128 2.00 -18.30 9.74
CA LEU A 128 0.69 -17.67 9.92
C LEU A 128 -0.41 -18.67 9.58
N ARG A 129 -1.46 -18.71 10.41
CA ARG A 129 -2.70 -19.44 10.09
C ARG A 129 -3.63 -18.51 9.32
N LEU A 130 -4.03 -18.95 8.13
CA LEU A 130 -4.89 -18.19 7.23
C LEU A 130 -6.30 -18.79 7.22
N THR A 131 -7.31 -17.92 7.13
CA THR A 131 -8.71 -18.32 6.88
C THR A 131 -9.22 -17.75 5.55
N ASP A 132 -10.32 -18.26 5.04
CA ASP A 132 -10.97 -17.73 3.85
C ASP A 132 -11.96 -16.63 4.21
N TYR A 133 -11.83 -15.45 3.60
CA TYR A 133 -12.83 -14.39 3.69
C TYR A 133 -13.52 -14.19 2.35
N ARG A 134 -14.77 -14.67 2.26
CA ARG A 134 -15.57 -14.69 1.02
C ARG A 134 -16.80 -13.78 1.07
N GLU A 135 -17.05 -13.11 2.19
CA GLU A 135 -18.23 -12.25 2.37
C GLU A 135 -18.15 -10.97 1.52
N LEU A 136 -16.93 -10.50 1.22
CA LEU A 136 -16.69 -9.34 0.36
C LEU A 136 -15.57 -9.64 -0.63
N LEU A 137 -15.96 -9.81 -1.89
CA LEU A 137 -15.03 -10.11 -2.98
C LEU A 137 -14.35 -8.83 -3.48
N LEU A 138 -13.05 -8.92 -3.73
CA LEU A 138 -12.30 -7.89 -4.45
C LEU A 138 -12.83 -7.79 -5.88
N GLN A 139 -12.84 -6.56 -6.39
CA GLN A 139 -13.24 -6.28 -7.76
C GLN A 139 -11.98 -6.17 -8.62
N PRO A 140 -11.82 -7.03 -9.64
CA PRO A 140 -10.69 -6.92 -10.55
C PRO A 140 -10.86 -5.65 -11.41
N GLY A 141 -9.74 -5.06 -11.79
CA GLY A 141 -9.72 -3.87 -12.64
C GLY A 141 -8.59 -2.91 -12.29
N PRO A 142 -8.51 -1.75 -12.96
CA PRO A 142 -7.40 -0.82 -12.80
C PRO A 142 -7.19 -0.34 -11.36
N LEU A 143 -8.27 -0.14 -10.60
CA LEU A 143 -8.20 0.32 -9.21
C LEU A 143 -7.62 -0.72 -8.25
N ALA A 144 -7.69 -2.02 -8.58
CA ALA A 144 -7.15 -3.07 -7.73
C ALA A 144 -5.62 -3.05 -7.68
N ALA A 145 -4.98 -2.70 -8.80
CA ALA A 145 -3.53 -2.66 -8.93
C ALA A 145 -2.87 -1.49 -8.17
N VAL A 146 -3.66 -0.48 -7.76
CA VAL A 146 -3.17 0.71 -7.05
C VAL A 146 -3.72 0.80 -5.63
N LYS A 147 -2.95 1.42 -4.73
CA LYS A 147 -3.24 1.40 -3.30
C LYS A 147 -4.16 2.54 -2.88
N THR A 148 -5.45 2.43 -3.23
CA THR A 148 -6.48 3.44 -2.91
C THR A 148 -6.78 3.51 -1.40
N ALA A 149 -7.38 4.62 -0.96
CA ALA A 149 -7.87 4.78 0.41
C ALA A 149 -9.12 3.92 0.73
N ASN A 150 -9.71 3.27 -0.28
CA ASN A 150 -10.89 2.38 -0.13
C ASN A 150 -10.48 1.00 0.39
N ALA A 151 -9.97 0.95 1.62
CA ALA A 151 -9.37 -0.25 2.21
C ALA A 151 -10.33 -1.11 3.05
N LEU A 152 -11.65 -0.88 2.98
CA LEU A 152 -12.65 -1.62 3.76
C LEU A 152 -12.59 -3.14 3.56
N PRO A 153 -12.40 -3.69 2.34
CA PRO A 153 -12.26 -5.14 2.17
C PRO A 153 -11.17 -5.75 3.04
N TYR A 154 -10.00 -5.08 3.10
CA TYR A 154 -8.86 -5.52 3.90
C TYR A 154 -9.12 -5.39 5.40
N VAL A 155 -9.77 -4.31 5.84
CA VAL A 155 -10.14 -4.09 7.25
C VAL A 155 -11.11 -5.16 7.72
N LEU A 156 -12.16 -5.45 6.94
CA LEU A 156 -13.15 -6.46 7.28
C LEU A 156 -12.55 -7.87 7.27
N ALA A 157 -11.72 -8.20 6.28
CA ALA A 157 -11.01 -9.48 6.23
C ALA A 157 -10.09 -9.70 7.45
N GLY A 158 -9.31 -8.68 7.83
CA GLY A 158 -8.44 -8.76 9.00
C GLY A 158 -9.21 -8.88 10.32
N ARG A 159 -10.35 -8.18 10.44
CA ARG A 159 -11.26 -8.34 11.60
C ARG A 159 -11.86 -9.73 11.66
N TYR A 160 -12.33 -10.25 10.52
CA TYR A 160 -12.88 -11.59 10.39
C TYR A 160 -11.87 -12.65 10.83
N ALA A 161 -10.65 -12.61 10.29
CA ALA A 161 -9.57 -13.53 10.67
C ALA A 161 -9.35 -13.56 12.18
N ARG A 162 -9.23 -12.37 12.80
CA ARG A 162 -9.05 -12.23 14.25
C ARG A 162 -10.21 -12.82 15.04
N GLN A 163 -11.45 -12.58 14.62
CA GLN A 163 -12.65 -13.13 15.27
C GLN A 163 -12.71 -14.66 15.18
N GLN A 164 -12.21 -15.24 14.08
CA GLN A 164 -12.12 -16.68 13.89
C GLN A 164 -10.86 -17.32 14.52
N GLY A 165 -10.00 -16.54 15.17
CA GLY A 165 -8.77 -17.04 15.80
C GLY A 165 -7.60 -17.30 14.84
N TYR A 166 -7.63 -16.73 13.64
CA TYR A 166 -6.60 -16.80 12.61
C TYR A 166 -5.73 -15.53 12.57
N ASP A 167 -4.54 -15.64 11.98
CA ASP A 167 -3.56 -14.56 11.91
C ASP A 167 -3.81 -13.60 10.73
N ASP A 168 -4.43 -14.10 9.66
CA ASP A 168 -4.80 -13.33 8.47
C ASP A 168 -5.92 -14.05 7.68
N ALA A 169 -6.47 -13.38 6.66
CA ALA A 169 -7.48 -13.92 5.78
C ALA A 169 -7.08 -13.78 4.30
N LEU A 170 -7.42 -14.80 3.51
CA LEU A 170 -7.39 -14.80 2.05
C LEU A 170 -8.62 -14.04 1.52
N LEU A 171 -8.36 -13.09 0.62
CA LEU A 171 -9.37 -12.37 -0.15
C LEU A 171 -9.47 -12.94 -1.57
N TYR A 172 -10.68 -12.85 -2.11
CA TYR A 172 -11.06 -13.50 -3.34
C TYR A 172 -11.58 -12.52 -4.38
N SER A 173 -11.33 -12.81 -5.65
CA SER A 173 -12.00 -12.21 -6.80
C SER A 173 -12.71 -13.32 -7.56
N GLY A 174 -14.05 -13.34 -7.45
CA GLY A 174 -14.85 -14.48 -7.90
C GLY A 174 -14.37 -15.79 -7.24
N PRO A 175 -14.03 -16.84 -8.02
CA PRO A 175 -13.59 -18.12 -7.47
C PRO A 175 -12.08 -18.19 -7.15
N GLN A 176 -11.30 -17.15 -7.47
CA GLN A 176 -9.84 -17.15 -7.36
C GLN A 176 -9.37 -16.38 -6.13
N VAL A 177 -8.30 -16.87 -5.50
CA VAL A 177 -7.57 -16.14 -4.47
C VAL A 177 -6.81 -15.00 -5.15
N ALA A 178 -6.94 -13.79 -4.61
CA ALA A 178 -6.25 -12.61 -5.10
C ALA A 178 -5.03 -12.27 -4.22
N GLU A 179 -5.26 -12.06 -2.93
CA GLU A 179 -4.22 -11.72 -1.94
C GLU A 179 -4.74 -11.92 -0.51
N SER A 180 -3.94 -11.58 0.50
CA SER A 180 -4.39 -11.56 1.91
C SER A 180 -4.79 -10.15 2.37
N SER A 181 -5.24 -9.99 3.61
CA SER A 181 -5.64 -8.67 4.13
C SER A 181 -4.51 -7.63 4.15
N ARG A 182 -3.25 -8.06 4.04
CA ARG A 182 -2.09 -7.16 4.14
C ARG A 182 -0.89 -7.52 3.26
N ALA A 183 -0.98 -8.56 2.42
CA ALA A 183 0.14 -9.05 1.61
C ALA A 183 -0.31 -9.79 0.34
N ASN A 184 0.48 -9.70 -0.73
CA ASN A 184 0.39 -10.64 -1.85
C ASN A 184 0.84 -12.05 -1.44
N LEU A 185 0.48 -13.05 -2.24
CA LEU A 185 0.68 -14.46 -1.93
C LEU A 185 1.60 -15.11 -2.96
N PHE A 186 2.44 -16.02 -2.48
CA PHE A 186 3.27 -16.90 -3.31
C PHE A 186 3.12 -18.35 -2.83
N VAL A 187 2.92 -19.26 -3.76
CA VAL A 187 2.90 -20.70 -3.54
C VAL A 187 4.17 -21.30 -4.11
N VAL A 188 4.89 -22.08 -3.30
CA VAL A 188 6.10 -22.78 -3.72
C VAL A 188 5.80 -24.27 -3.82
N GLN A 189 5.83 -24.83 -5.03
CA GLN A 189 5.55 -26.24 -5.27
C GLN A 189 6.53 -26.79 -6.30
N GLN A 190 7.18 -27.91 -5.98
CA GLN A 190 8.12 -28.60 -6.89
C GLN A 190 9.19 -27.66 -7.49
N GLN A 191 9.81 -26.80 -6.65
CA GLN A 191 10.81 -25.79 -7.04
C GLN A 191 10.30 -24.73 -8.03
N ARG A 192 8.97 -24.57 -8.16
CA ARG A 192 8.32 -23.52 -8.93
C ARG A 192 7.57 -22.59 -7.98
N VAL A 193 7.49 -21.34 -8.37
CA VAL A 193 6.79 -20.28 -7.64
C VAL A 193 5.57 -19.85 -8.43
N PHE A 194 4.43 -19.73 -7.76
CA PHE A 194 3.19 -19.25 -8.34
C PHE A 194 2.66 -18.07 -7.53
N THR A 195 2.10 -17.06 -8.19
CA THR A 195 1.39 -15.94 -7.55
C THR A 195 0.15 -15.64 -8.37
N PRO A 196 -0.95 -15.14 -7.74
CA PRO A 196 -2.08 -14.64 -8.50
C PRO A 196 -1.64 -13.55 -9.50
N PRO A 197 -2.18 -13.54 -10.74
CA PRO A 197 -1.95 -12.47 -11.70
C PRO A 197 -2.68 -11.20 -11.26
N LEU A 198 -2.26 -10.02 -11.73
CA LEU A 198 -2.96 -8.76 -11.43
C LEU A 198 -4.42 -8.76 -11.91
N SER A 199 -4.75 -9.54 -12.94
CA SER A 199 -6.13 -9.75 -13.40
C SER A 199 -7.03 -10.45 -12.37
N ALA A 200 -6.46 -11.09 -11.34
CA ALA A 200 -7.19 -11.59 -10.19
C ALA A 200 -7.61 -10.48 -9.21
N GLY A 201 -7.29 -9.20 -9.48
CA GLY A 201 -7.70 -8.08 -8.64
C GLY A 201 -6.87 -7.93 -7.37
N CYS A 202 -5.62 -8.39 -7.38
CA CYS A 202 -4.66 -8.12 -6.32
C CYS A 202 -3.90 -6.82 -6.55
N LEU A 203 -3.35 -6.26 -5.48
CA LEU A 203 -2.48 -5.10 -5.53
C LEU A 203 -1.20 -5.44 -6.26
N ASP A 204 -0.73 -4.53 -7.10
CA ASP A 204 0.59 -4.64 -7.71
C ASP A 204 1.68 -4.29 -6.68
N GLY A 205 1.95 -5.24 -5.79
CA GLY A 205 2.84 -5.07 -4.64
C GLY A 205 4.28 -4.82 -5.04
N ILE A 206 4.91 -3.81 -4.43
CA ILE A 206 6.34 -3.54 -4.65
C ILE A 206 7.19 -4.76 -4.28
N MET A 207 6.97 -5.35 -3.09
CA MET A 207 7.67 -6.57 -2.70
C MET A 207 7.33 -7.78 -3.58
N ARG A 208 6.10 -7.87 -4.10
CA ARG A 208 5.71 -8.90 -5.05
C ARG A 208 6.57 -8.81 -6.32
N ARG A 209 6.72 -7.61 -6.90
CA ARG A 209 7.62 -7.37 -8.04
C ARG A 209 9.05 -7.79 -7.72
N GLN A 210 9.58 -7.37 -6.56
CA GLN A 210 10.94 -7.76 -6.13
C GLN A 210 11.14 -9.28 -6.02
N VAL A 211 10.13 -10.02 -5.54
CA VAL A 211 10.19 -11.50 -5.47
C VAL A 211 10.18 -12.13 -6.87
N ILE A 212 9.34 -11.63 -7.78
CA ILE A 212 9.29 -12.10 -9.17
C ILE A 212 10.63 -11.84 -9.87
N ASP A 213 11.16 -10.62 -9.78
CA ASP A 213 12.46 -10.23 -10.36
C ASP A 213 13.60 -11.08 -9.79
N LEU A 214 13.55 -11.39 -8.48
CA LEU A 214 14.54 -12.25 -7.85
C LEU A 214 14.45 -13.70 -8.35
N CYS A 215 13.24 -14.24 -8.54
CA CYS A 215 13.07 -15.57 -9.12
C CYS A 215 13.68 -15.64 -10.52
N GLU A 216 13.45 -14.63 -11.37
CA GLU A 216 14.04 -14.55 -12.70
C GLU A 216 15.58 -14.55 -12.64
N ARG A 217 16.17 -13.68 -11.82
CA ARG A 217 17.63 -13.59 -11.63
C ARG A 217 18.25 -14.89 -11.13
N LEU A 218 17.56 -15.60 -10.25
CA LEU A 218 17.99 -16.88 -9.69
C LEU A 218 17.61 -18.08 -10.58
N ARG A 219 16.97 -17.84 -11.73
CA ARG A 219 16.45 -18.88 -12.65
C ARG A 219 15.49 -19.86 -11.97
N ILE A 220 14.73 -19.38 -10.99
CA ILE A 220 13.63 -20.10 -10.37
C ILE A 220 12.38 -19.86 -11.22
N PRO A 221 11.71 -20.89 -11.76
CA PRO A 221 10.50 -20.70 -12.55
C PRO A 221 9.40 -20.05 -11.70
N CYS A 222 9.02 -18.82 -12.05
CA CYS A 222 7.94 -18.08 -11.42
C CYS A 222 6.85 -17.80 -12.44
N GLN A 223 5.60 -18.16 -12.13
CA GLN A 223 4.46 -17.96 -13.01
C GLN A 223 3.34 -17.23 -12.31
N GLU A 224 2.82 -16.19 -12.97
CA GLU A 224 1.55 -15.59 -12.60
C GLU A 224 0.41 -16.52 -13.06
N LYS A 225 -0.33 -17.09 -12.10
CA LYS A 225 -1.36 -18.10 -12.34
C LYS A 225 -2.48 -17.95 -11.30
N GLY A 226 -3.73 -18.03 -11.74
CA GLY A 226 -4.87 -18.01 -10.83
C GLY A 226 -4.79 -19.13 -9.80
N LEU A 227 -4.94 -18.78 -8.52
CA LEU A 227 -4.85 -19.70 -7.40
C LEU A 227 -6.22 -19.97 -6.78
N LYS A 228 -6.40 -21.16 -6.21
CA LYS A 228 -7.52 -21.53 -5.33
C LYS A 228 -6.97 -21.84 -3.94
N ALA A 229 -7.81 -21.78 -2.91
CA ALA A 229 -7.41 -22.05 -1.52
C ALA A 229 -6.71 -23.41 -1.29
N ARG A 230 -6.94 -24.38 -2.18
CA ARG A 230 -6.38 -25.74 -2.09
C ARG A 230 -4.99 -25.89 -2.72
N ASP A 231 -4.57 -24.92 -3.52
CA ASP A 231 -3.29 -24.93 -4.24
C ASP A 231 -2.16 -24.46 -3.31
#